data_AF-A0A0E3GRD5-F1
#
_entry.id   AF-A0A0E3GRD5-F1
#
_cell.length_a   1.000
_cell.length_b   1.000
_cell.length_c   1.000
_cell.angle_alpha   90.00
_cell.angle_beta   90.00
_cell.angle_gamma   90.00
#
_symmetry.space_group_name_H-M   'P 1'
#
loop_
_entity.id
_entity.type
_entity.pdbx_description
1 polymer ?
#
loop_
_entity_poly.entity_id
_entity_poly.type
_entity_poly.pdbx_seq_one_letter_code
_entity_poly.pdbx_strand_id
1 'polypeptide(L)' 'MSTIAIAKQFNKRPSEIIGLDNLYEAFCFDEACLYIINEISKENSKTPKWNNENTNRTNNKDLINELLKAKK' A
#
# COMPACT_ATOMS: atom_id res chain seq x y z
N MET A 1 0.04 12.50 8.54
CA MET A 1 -0.27 11.75 9.79
C MET A 1 -0.64 10.32 9.40
N SER A 2 -0.11 9.31 10.09
CA SER A 2 -0.44 7.91 9.84
C SER A 2 -1.60 7.47 10.74
N THR A 3 -2.71 7.05 10.14
CA THR A 3 -3.91 6.54 10.85
C THR A 3 -3.55 5.35 11.75
N ILE A 4 -2.72 4.45 11.25
CA ILE A 4 -2.22 3.28 11.99
C ILE A 4 -1.42 3.68 13.24
N ALA A 5 -0.56 4.70 13.13
CA ALA A 5 0.25 5.16 14.27
C ALA A 5 -0.62 5.78 15.38
N ILE A 6 -1.63 6.56 14.99
CA ILE A 6 -2.61 7.17 15.92
C ILE A 6 -3.45 6.07 16.58
N ALA A 7 -3.97 5.13 15.80
CA ALA A 7 -4.74 3.99 16.28
C ALA A 7 -3.98 3.20 17.35
N LYS A 8 -2.69 2.93 17.11
CA LYS A 8 -1.81 2.26 18.07
C LYS A 8 -1.57 3.09 19.34
N GLN A 9 -1.33 4.39 19.21
CA GLN A 9 -1.06 5.28 20.35
C GLN A 9 -2.27 5.38 21.30
N PHE A 10 -3.48 5.43 20.75
CA PHE A 10 -4.71 5.61 21.52
C PHE A 10 -5.47 4.31 21.79
N ASN A 11 -4.91 3.17 21.38
CA ASN A 11 -5.53 1.85 21.50
C ASN A 11 -6.98 1.82 20.96
N LYS A 12 -7.17 2.41 19.77
CA LYS A 12 -8.45 2.44 19.04
C LYS A 12 -8.29 1.79 17.68
N ARG A 13 -9.41 1.39 17.07
CA ARG A 13 -9.41 0.86 15.70
C ARG A 13 -9.15 1.97 14.69
N PRO A 14 -8.42 1.69 13.58
CA PRO A 14 -8.23 2.66 12.50
C PRO A 14 -9.52 3.30 11.98
N SER A 15 -10.59 2.52 11.83
CA SER A 15 -11.92 2.99 11.43
C SER A 15 -12.51 4.03 12.39
N GLU A 16 -12.29 3.85 13.71
CA GLU A 16 -12.72 4.78 14.75
C GLU A 16 -11.93 6.09 14.73
N ILE A 17 -10.66 6.05 14.31
CA ILE A 17 -9.83 7.26 14.16
C ILE A 17 -10.30 8.11 13.00
N ILE A 18 -10.76 7.50 11.90
CA ILE A 18 -11.24 8.22 10.70
C ILE A 18 -12.74 8.49 10.72
N GLY A 19 -13.46 7.99 11.73
CA GLY A 19 -14.92 8.19 11.88
C GLY A 19 -15.73 7.44 10.82
N LEU A 20 -15.38 6.18 10.54
CA LEU A 20 -16.11 5.38 9.56
C LEU A 20 -17.32 4.70 10.21
N ASP A 21 -18.52 5.15 9.85
CA ASP A 21 -19.77 4.67 10.48
C ASP A 21 -20.36 3.41 9.84
N ASN A 22 -20.05 3.16 8.56
CA ASN A 22 -20.51 1.96 7.88
C ASN A 22 -19.76 0.73 8.42
N LEU A 23 -20.49 -0.20 9.03
CA LEU A 23 -19.92 -1.39 9.67
C LEU A 23 -19.08 -2.27 8.73
N TYR A 24 -19.55 -2.47 7.49
CA TYR A 24 -18.84 -3.33 6.54
C TYR A 24 -17.54 -2.68 6.09
N GLU A 25 -17.59 -1.40 5.74
CA GLU A 25 -16.42 -0.65 5.31
C GLU A 25 -15.41 -0.51 6.46
N ALA A 26 -15.88 -0.29 7.70
CA ALA A 26 -15.05 -0.16 8.88
C ALA A 26 -14.29 -1.47 9.15
N PHE A 27 -15.00 -2.60 9.05
CA PHE A 27 -14.41 -3.92 9.16
C PHE A 27 -13.31 -4.15 8.10
N CYS A 28 -13.61 -3.92 6.83
CA CYS A 28 -12.64 -4.10 5.74
C CYS A 28 -11.42 -3.18 5.91
N PHE A 29 -11.64 -1.94 6.37
CA PHE A 29 -10.57 -0.98 6.60
C PHE A 29 -9.65 -1.40 7.75
N ASP A 30 -10.21 -1.83 8.87
CA ASP A 30 -9.45 -2.30 10.02
C ASP A 30 -8.64 -3.57 9.69
N GLU A 31 -9.25 -4.51 8.97
CA GLU A 31 -8.58 -5.74 8.51
C GLU A 31 -7.40 -5.42 7.59
N ALA A 32 -7.60 -4.54 6.60
CA ALA A 32 -6.53 -4.13 5.69
C ALA A 32 -5.37 -3.45 6.43
N CYS A 33 -5.68 -2.58 7.40
CA CYS A 33 -4.66 -1.96 8.24
C CYS A 33 -3.88 -3.01 9.05
N LEU A 34 -4.57 -3.99 9.64
CA LEU A 34 -3.94 -5.07 10.39
C LEU A 34 -3.03 -5.93 9.50
N TYR A 35 -3.49 -6.27 8.30
CA TYR A 35 -2.69 -7.00 7.31
C TYR A 35 -1.39 -6.26 6.98
N ILE A 36 -1.47 -4.96 6.67
CA ILE A 36 -0.29 -4.15 6.35
C ILE A 36 0.70 -4.17 7.52
N ILE A 37 0.22 -3.97 8.77
CA ILE A 37 1.07 -4.02 9.97
C ILE A 37 1.76 -5.38 10.10
N ASN A 38 1.04 -6.47 9.87
CA ASN A 38 1.59 -7.81 9.95
C ASN A 38 2.67 -8.04 8.89
N GLU A 39 2.43 -7.65 7.64
CA GLU A 39 3.41 -7.80 6.56
C GLU A 39 4.69 -7.00 6.80
N ILE A 40 4.60 -5.74 7.26
CA ILE A 40 5.78 -4.91 7.55
C ILE A 40 6.55 -5.38 8.78
N SER A 41 5.89 -6.08 9.71
CA SER A 41 6.51 -6.57 10.95
C SER A 41 7.29 -7.88 10.79
N LYS A 42 7.22 -8.51 9.61
CA LYS A 42 8.00 -9.74 9.32
C LYS A 42 9.50 -9.43 9.25
N GLU A 43 10.33 -10.38 9.70
CA GLU A 43 11.80 -10.28 9.72
C GLU A 43 12.41 -10.02 8.33
N ASN A 44 11.81 -10.59 7.28
CA ASN A 44 12.15 -10.34 5.86
C ASN A 44 11.01 -9.60 5.15
N SER A 45 10.49 -8.53 5.75
CA SER A 45 9.37 -7.81 5.16
C SER A 45 9.71 -7.26 3.77
N LYS A 46 8.80 -7.45 2.82
CA LYS A 46 8.90 -6.79 1.52
C LYS A 46 8.59 -5.32 1.75
N THR A 47 9.55 -4.45 1.47
CA THR A 47 9.27 -3.01 1.45
C THR A 47 8.20 -2.73 0.40
N PRO A 48 7.15 -1.95 0.72
CA PRO A 48 6.13 -1.62 -0.26
C PRO A 48 6.78 -0.89 -1.44
N LYS A 49 6.56 -1.41 -2.65
CA LYS A 49 7.04 -0.76 -3.87
C LYS A 49 6.05 0.33 -4.26
N TRP A 50 6.34 1.55 -3.83
CA TRP A 50 5.63 2.72 -4.28
C TRP A 50 6.15 3.08 -5.66
N ASN A 51 5.32 2.96 -6.69
CA ASN A 51 5.70 3.45 -7.99
C ASN A 51 5.59 4.99 -7.98
N ASN A 52 6.67 5.65 -7.59
CA ASN A 52 6.80 7.12 -7.61
C ASN A 52 7.15 7.65 -9.00
N GLU A 53 7.06 6.80 -10.02
CA GLU A 53 7.26 7.24 -11.38
C GLU A 53 6.11 8.20 -11.74
N ASN A 54 6.42 9.50 -11.75
CA ASN A 54 6.00 10.35 -12.85
C ASN A 54 6.47 9.65 -14.13
N THR A 55 5.74 8.62 -14.56
CA THR A 55 5.95 7.99 -15.86
C THR A 55 5.56 9.03 -16.88
N ASN A 56 6.50 9.92 -17.22
CA ASN A 56 6.66 10.31 -18.61
C ASN A 56 6.85 8.98 -19.34
N ARG A 57 5.73 8.38 -19.77
CA ARG A 57 5.70 7.17 -20.56
C ARG A 57 6.62 7.44 -21.73
N THR A 58 7.83 6.89 -21.66
CA THR A 58 8.78 6.92 -22.75
C THR A 58 8.05 6.37 -23.96
N ASN A 59 8.18 7.07 -25.08
CA ASN A 59 7.41 6.84 -26.29
C ASN A 59 7.37 5.33 -26.64
N ASN A 60 6.34 4.88 -27.36
CA ASN A 60 6.13 3.46 -27.69
C ASN A 60 7.37 2.73 -28.26
N LYS A 61 8.33 3.44 -28.87
CA LYS A 61 9.55 2.81 -29.42
C LYS A 61 10.45 2.27 -28.32
N ASP A 62 10.50 2.92 -27.16
CA ASP A 62 11.40 2.52 -26.07
C ASP A 62 10.90 1.22 -25.41
N LEU A 63 9.58 1.08 -25.23
CA LEU A 63 8.94 -0.16 -24.75
C LEU A 63 9.16 -1.33 -25.73
N ILE A 64 9.02 -1.08 -27.03
CA ILE A 64 9.24 -2.12 -28.07
C ILE A 64 10.69 -2.62 -28.03
N ASN A 65 11.66 -1.71 -27.89
CA ASN A 65 13.07 -2.07 -27.84
C ASN A 65 13.43 -2.89 -26.59
N GLU A 66 12.84 -2.58 -25.44
CA GLU A 66 13.07 -3.32 -24.19
C GLU A 66 12.52 -4.75 -24.28
N LEU A 67 11.32 -4.93 -24.83
CA LEU A 67 10.70 -6.25 -25.07
C LEU A 67 11.50 -7.11 -26.06
N LEU A 68 12.11 -6.50 -27.08
CA LEU A 68 12.97 -7.21 -28.03
C LEU A 68 14.28 -7.65 -27.40
N LYS A 69 14.84 -6.85 -26.48
CA LYS A 69 16.10 -7.16 -25.78
C LYS A 69 15.95 -8.30 -24.78
N ALA A 70 14.79 -8.42 -24.14
CA ALA A 70 14.47 -9.50 -23.20
C ALA A 70 14.22 -10.88 -23.84
N LYS A 71 14.11 -10.95 -25.18
CA LYS A 71 13.92 -12.19 -25.94
C LYS A 71 15.22 -12.83 -26.46
N LYS A 72 16.38 -12.27 -26.12
CA LYS A 72 17.70 -12.78 -26.53
C LYS A 72 18.42 -13.36 -25.32
#